data_AF-A0A7S6RWH8-F1
#
_entry.id   AF-A0A7S6RWH8-F1
#
_cell.length_a   1.000
_cell.length_b   1.000
_cell.length_c   1.000
_cell.angle_alpha   90.00
_cell.angle_beta   90.00
_cell.angle_gamma   90.00
#
_symmetry.space_group_name_H-M   'P 1'
#
loop_
_entity.id
_entity.type
_entity.pdbx_description
1 polymer ?
#
loop_
_entity_poly.entity_id
_entity_poly.type
_entity_poly.pdbx_seq_one_letter_code
_entity_poly.pdbx_strand_id
1 'polypeptide(L)'
;MLDKNVLNEIGSKVNEILASSPARDVEKNMRAMLTSAFARLDLVTREEFDVQQEVIKRTRIKLAELEEKVRKLEQQLQQPAEVVSSNETGDACCETQP
;
A
#
# COMPACT_ATOMS: atom_id res chain seq x y z
N MET A 1 10.85 15.72 -11.05
CA MET A 1 10.91 16.16 -12.45
C MET A 1 12.26 15.74 -12.99
N LEU A 2 12.32 15.04 -14.11
CA LEU A 2 13.61 14.65 -14.70
C LEU A 2 14.22 15.90 -15.35
N ASP A 3 15.40 16.31 -14.89
CA ASP A 3 16.09 17.49 -15.39
C ASP A 3 16.47 17.29 -16.86
N LYS A 4 15.83 18.05 -17.74
CA LYS A 4 16.09 18.04 -19.20
C LYS A 4 17.58 18.26 -19.52
N ASN A 5 18.29 18.94 -18.63
CA ASN A 5 19.72 19.20 -18.74
C ASN A 5 20.56 17.92 -18.66
N VAL A 6 20.19 16.97 -17.79
CA VAL A 6 20.88 15.67 -17.67
C VAL A 6 20.64 14.80 -18.90
N LEU A 7 19.42 14.80 -19.42
CA LEU A 7 19.07 14.08 -20.66
C LEU A 7 19.83 14.64 -21.87
N ASN A 8 19.96 15.96 -21.97
CA ASN A 8 20.70 16.62 -23.04
C ASN A 8 22.20 16.35 -22.96
N GLU A 9 22.79 16.33 -21.76
CA GLU A 9 24.21 16.05 -21.57
C GLU A 9 24.57 14.59 -21.87
N ILE A 10 23.66 13.65 -21.59
CA ILE A 10 23.82 12.25 -22.00
C ILE A 10 23.76 12.15 -23.53
N GLY A 11 22.80 12.82 -24.16
CA GLY A 11 22.64 12.81 -25.61
C GLY A 11 23.86 13.36 -26.35
N SER A 12 24.45 14.45 -25.87
CA SER A 12 25.64 15.04 -26.49
C SER A 12 26.88 14.14 -26.32
N LYS A 13 27.12 13.58 -25.13
CA LYS A 13 28.24 12.66 -24.88
C LYS A 13 28.15 11.37 -25.68
N VAL A 14 26.94 10.83 -25.85
CA VAL A 14 26.70 9.64 -26.69
C VAL A 14 27.05 9.93 -28.16
N ASN A 15 26.65 11.09 -28.68
CA ASN A 15 26.95 11.50 -30.05
C ASN A 15 28.46 11.70 -30.29
N GLU A 16 29.16 12.28 -29.32
CA GLU A 16 30.61 12.49 -29.36
C GLU A 16 31.40 11.18 -29.33
N ILE A 17 30.99 10.22 -28.48
CA ILE A 17 31.61 8.89 -28.40
C ILE A 17 31.36 8.07 -29.68
N LEU A 18 30.15 8.15 -30.25
CA LEU A 18 29.81 7.51 -31.51
C LEU A 18 30.60 8.07 -32.71
N ALA A 19 30.88 9.37 -32.72
CA ALA A 19 31.64 10.02 -33.80
C ALA A 19 33.16 9.78 -33.71
N SER A 20 33.70 9.48 -32.53
CA SER A 20 35.14 9.46 -32.25
C SER A 20 35.76 8.08 -32.05
N SER A 21 34.97 6.99 -32.01
CA SER A 21 35.49 5.65 -31.69
C SER A 21 35.01 4.54 -32.63
N PRO A 22 35.83 3.49 -32.84
CA PRO A 22 35.43 2.30 -33.59
C PRO A 22 34.13 1.72 -33.02
N ALA A 23 33.19 1.34 -33.88
CA ALA A 23 31.83 0.91 -33.48
C ALA A 23 31.81 -0.18 -32.40
N ARG A 24 32.82 -1.06 -32.35
CA ARG A 24 32.94 -2.13 -31.35
C ARG A 24 33.27 -1.63 -29.93
N ASP A 25 34.06 -0.57 -29.81
CA ASP A 25 34.42 0.01 -28.50
C ASP A 25 33.27 0.84 -27.92
N VAL A 26 32.50 1.50 -28.79
CA VAL A 26 31.29 2.24 -28.37
C VAL A 26 30.23 1.28 -27.87
N GLU A 27 29.98 0.17 -28.59
CA GLU A 27 29.02 -0.85 -28.17
C GLU A 27 29.36 -1.41 -26.78
N LYS A 28 30.64 -1.72 -26.54
CA LYS A 28 31.11 -2.26 -25.25
C LYS A 28 30.95 -1.25 -24.11
N ASN A 29 31.34 0.01 -24.33
CA ASN A 29 31.23 1.06 -23.32
C ASN A 29 29.76 1.42 -23.03
N MET A 30 28.92 1.50 -24.06
CA MET A 30 27.50 1.80 -23.92
C MET A 30 26.76 0.67 -23.18
N ARG A 31 27.07 -0.59 -23.47
CA ARG A 31 26.53 -1.73 -22.73
C ARG A 31 26.92 -1.69 -21.26
N ALA A 32 28.19 -1.42 -20.95
CA ALA A 32 28.66 -1.29 -19.56
C ALA A 32 27.96 -0.13 -18.82
N MET A 33 27.80 1.03 -19.48
CA MET A 33 27.06 2.16 -18.92
C MET A 33 25.59 1.82 -18.67
N LEU A 34 24.89 1.18 -19.61
CA LEU A 34 23.49 0.78 -19.44
C LEU A 34 23.32 -0.23 -18.30
N THR A 35 24.20 -1.23 -18.21
CA THR A 35 24.22 -2.17 -17.08
C THR A 35 24.47 -1.44 -15.76
N SER A 36 25.41 -0.49 -15.74
CA SER A 36 25.67 0.32 -14.53
C SER A 36 24.50 1.23 -14.16
N ALA A 37 23.78 1.76 -15.16
CA ALA A 37 22.61 2.60 -14.95
C ALA A 37 21.43 1.77 -14.43
N PHE A 38 21.17 0.60 -15.02
CA PHE A 38 20.17 -0.33 -14.52
C PHE A 38 20.48 -0.85 -13.13
N ALA A 39 21.76 -1.08 -12.78
CA ALA A 39 22.15 -1.43 -11.41
C ALA A 39 21.98 -0.29 -10.40
N ARG A 40 21.97 0.97 -10.85
CA ARG A 40 21.74 2.16 -10.02
C ARG A 40 20.27 2.55 -9.91
N LEU A 41 19.43 2.07 -10.82
CA LEU A 41 17.98 2.15 -10.68
C LEU A 41 17.57 1.04 -9.72
N ASP A 42 16.74 1.36 -8.73
CA ASP A 42 16.17 0.38 -7.80
C ASP A 42 15.16 -0.49 -8.55
N LEU A 43 15.67 -1.35 -9.42
CA LEU A 43 14.89 -2.21 -10.30
C LEU A 43 14.31 -3.34 -9.45
N VAL A 44 13.08 -3.13 -9.01
CA VAL A 44 12.27 -4.21 -8.47
C VAL A 44 11.95 -5.17 -9.62
N THR A 45 12.35 -6.43 -9.49
CA THR A 45 12.00 -7.44 -10.49
C THR A 45 10.48 -7.59 -10.55
N ARG A 46 9.95 -8.08 -11.67
CA ARG A 46 8.49 -8.28 -11.80
C ARG A 46 7.99 -9.25 -10.73
N GLU A 47 8.78 -10.26 -10.42
CA GLU A 47 8.53 -11.26 -9.40
C GLU A 47 8.43 -10.63 -8.00
N GLU A 48 9.38 -9.74 -7.64
CA GLU A 48 9.34 -9.02 -6.36
C GLU A 48 8.13 -8.08 -6.27
N PHE A 49 7.78 -7.41 -7.36
CA PHE A 49 6.59 -6.57 -7.42
C PHE A 49 5.32 -7.39 -7.15
N ASP A 50 5.18 -8.56 -7.78
CA ASP A 50 4.02 -9.43 -7.62
C ASP A 50 3.92 -9.96 -6.18
N VAL A 51 5.05 -10.29 -5.54
CA VAL A 51 5.10 -10.66 -4.12
C VAL A 51 4.62 -9.52 -3.22
N GLN A 52 5.08 -8.29 -3.46
CA GLN A 52 4.65 -7.12 -2.68
C GLN A 52 3.15 -6.85 -2.83
N GLN A 53 2.61 -6.99 -4.05
CA GLN A 53 1.17 -6.88 -4.29
C GLN A 53 0.37 -7.90 -3.49
N GLU A 54 0.84 -9.16 -3.44
CA GLU A 54 0.19 -10.22 -2.68
C GLU A 54 0.24 -9.97 -1.17
N VAL A 55 1.36 -9.47 -0.65
CA VAL A 55 1.48 -9.03 0.75
C VAL A 55 0.46 -7.93 1.06
N ILE A 56 0.34 -6.91 0.21
CA ILE A 56 -0.63 -5.82 0.39
C ILE A 56 -2.07 -6.35 0.40
N LYS A 57 -2.42 -7.27 -0.51
CA LYS A 57 -3.75 -7.90 -0.55
C LYS A 57 -4.06 -8.61 0.76
N ARG A 58 -3.13 -9.44 1.25
CA ARG A 58 -3.29 -10.17 2.53
C ARG A 58 -3.42 -9.22 3.72
N THR A 59 -2.64 -8.15 3.73
CA THR A 59 -2.72 -7.14 4.79
C THR A 59 -4.07 -6.45 4.79
N ARG A 60 -4.63 -6.09 3.63
CA ARG A 60 -5.99 -5.51 3.54
C ARG A 60 -7.07 -6.44 4.08
N ILE A 61 -6.99 -7.73 3.78
CA ILE A 61 -7.93 -8.74 4.29
C ILE A 61 -7.84 -8.79 5.83
N LYS A 62 -6.62 -8.93 6.38
CA LYS A 62 -6.40 -8.97 7.83
C LYS A 62 -6.83 -7.68 8.51
N LEU A 63 -6.62 -6.52 7.88
CA LEU A 63 -7.04 -5.23 8.39
C LEU A 63 -8.57 -5.18 8.53
N ALA A 64 -9.31 -5.57 7.48
CA ALA A 64 -10.77 -5.61 7.52
C ALA A 64 -11.31 -6.56 8.60
N GLU A 65 -10.68 -7.72 8.79
CA GLU A 65 -11.06 -8.65 9.87
C GLU A 65 -10.81 -8.06 11.27
N LEU A 66 -9.72 -7.31 11.45
CA LEU A 66 -9.41 -6.66 12.71
C LEU A 66 -10.34 -5.49 12.98
N GLU A 67 -10.63 -4.66 11.97
CA GLU A 67 -11.63 -3.59 12.05
C GLU A 67 -13.00 -4.13 12.48
N GLU A 68 -13.43 -5.27 11.92
CA GLU A 68 -14.68 -5.92 12.31
C GLU A 68 -14.66 -6.40 13.77
N LYS A 69 -13.54 -6.99 14.22
CA LYS A 69 -13.38 -7.45 15.60
C LYS A 69 -13.40 -6.27 16.57
N VAL A 70 -12.70 -5.19 16.25
CA VAL A 70 -12.70 -3.96 17.06
C VAL A 70 -14.10 -3.39 17.13
N ARG A 71 -14.81 -3.25 16.01
CA ARG A 71 -16.19 -2.76 15.99
C ARG A 71 -17.13 -3.58 16.88
N LYS A 72 -17.00 -4.91 16.86
CA LYS A 72 -17.79 -5.79 17.74
C LYS A 72 -17.47 -5.56 19.22
N LEU A 73 -16.21 -5.40 19.56
CA LEU A 73 -15.78 -5.12 20.94
C LEU A 73 -16.24 -3.73 21.39
N GLU A 74 -16.11 -2.72 20.54
CA GLU A 74 -16.62 -1.37 20.81
C GLU A 74 -18.13 -1.38 21.04
N GLN A 75 -18.90 -2.12 20.24
CA GLN A 75 -20.35 -2.27 20.44
C GLN A 75 -20.71 -2.99 21.76
N GLN A 76 -19.93 -3.98 22.16
CA GLN A 76 -20.12 -4.67 23.45
C GLN A 76 -19.82 -3.76 24.64
N LEU A 77 -18.81 -2.89 24.52
CA LEU A 77 -18.45 -1.92 25.56
C LEU A 77 -19.39 -0.71 25.59
N GLN A 78 -20.00 -0.36 24.46
CA GLN A 78 -20.95 0.74 24.32
C GLN A 78 -22.38 0.35 24.67
N GLN A 79 -22.69 -0.95 24.88
CA GLN A 79 -23.95 -1.35 25.50
C GLN A 79 -23.87 -1.03 26.99
N PRO A 80 -24.55 0.04 27.48
CA PRO A 80 -24.75 0.21 28.89
C PRO A 80 -25.70 -0.90 29.34
N ALA A 81 -25.62 -1.27 30.61
CA ALA A 81 -26.54 -2.16 31.27
C ALA A 81 -28.01 -1.69 31.13
N GLU A 82 -28.70 -2.09 30.05
CA GLU A 82 -30.15 -1.92 29.88
C GLU A 82 -30.78 -3.22 29.38
N VAL A 83 -30.61 -4.32 30.13
CA VAL A 83 -31.63 -5.39 30.16
C VAL A 83 -31.69 -6.05 31.54
N VAL A 84 -31.97 -5.26 32.57
CA VAL A 84 -32.67 -5.76 33.77
C VAL A 84 -33.84 -4.81 34.04
N SER A 85 -34.79 -4.79 33.10
CA SER A 85 -36.14 -4.30 33.33
C SER A 85 -37.09 -5.29 32.69
N SER A 86 -37.20 -6.46 33.32
CA SER A 86 -38.29 -7.39 33.08
C SER A 86 -39.13 -7.45 34.35
N ASN A 87 -40.21 -6.68 34.30
CA ASN A 87 -41.55 -7.05 34.76
C ASN A 87 -41.85 -6.94 36.26
N GLU A 88 -42.12 -5.71 36.71
CA GLU A 88 -43.17 -5.46 37.70
C GLU A 88 -44.22 -4.54 37.08
N THR A 89 -45.06 -5.08 36.21
CA THR A 89 -46.32 -4.42 35.85
C THR A 89 -47.35 -5.52 35.63
N GLY A 90 -48.02 -5.88 36.72
CA GLY A 90 -48.99 -6.96 36.72
C GLY A 90 -49.57 -7.20 38.10
N ASP A 91 -50.08 -6.15 38.76
CA ASP A 91 -51.30 -6.33 39.54
C ASP A 91 -52.06 -5.01 39.63
N ALA A 92 -52.86 -4.76 38.60
CA ALA A 92 -53.98 -3.84 38.68
C ALA A 92 -55.14 -4.62 39.29
N CYS A 93 -55.31 -4.58 40.61
CA CYS A 93 -56.60 -4.88 41.21
C CYS A 93 -56.77 -4.22 42.58
N CYS A 94 -57.98 -3.72 42.79
CA CYS A 94 -58.57 -3.20 44.03
C CYS A 94 -58.41 -1.70 44.35
N GLU A 95 -59.36 -0.97 43.73
CA GLU A 95 -60.38 -0.18 44.45
C GLU A 95 -60.04 1.25 44.90
N THR A 96 -60.61 2.17 44.11
CA THR A 96 -61.04 3.51 44.47
C THR A 96 -61.82 3.56 45.80
N GLN A 97 -61.27 4.33 46.74
CA GLN A 97 -61.89 5.12 47.82
C GLN A 97 -63.31 5.65 47.48
N PRO A 98 -64.21 5.95 48.45
CA PRO A 98 -63.99 6.04 49.91
C PRO A 98 -64.73 5.03 50.79
#